data_AF-A0A347WGV3-F1
#
_entry.id   AF-A0A347WGV3-F1
#
_cell.length_a   1.000
_cell.length_b   1.000
_cell.length_c   1.000
_cell.angle_alpha   90.00
_cell.angle_beta   90.00
_cell.angle_gamma   90.00
#
_symmetry.space_group_name_H-M   'P 1'
#
loop_
_entity.id
_entity.type
_entity.pdbx_description
1 polymer ?
#
loop_
_entity_poly.entity_id
_entity_poly.type
_entity_poly.pdbx_seq_one_letter_code
_entity_poly.pdbx_strand_id
1 'polypeptide(L)'
;MNVIKNFPMLASPTKLDMGDARVIVLDLAEVAPSGSPAANRQTALMYMLGRHILARNFFLHPDYADDPHMPPSMRDYHLARFTEMYETTKRVDFDEWHRTEPAPQVDKQAVRDGREGRKHNVQLAFISQNHTDFSEDLYKISTARWVLKCGDQETADSLIRRFKLSDASAYVIRNALPGPAKNGAPFFVDMSAGEAKYEQLLVNVLGPIELWSFSTTPGDTALRSRLYKRIHFARALRMLATVFPSGTANSEIERRKSERMNVFGLATDEAFAGVLDELADEIVEGRGVAAGLYETLRAIDEQSELEFTIG
;
A
#
# COMPACT_ATOMS: atom_id res chain seq x y z
N MET A 1 25.96 -26.85 -0.41
CA MET A 1 25.18 -25.67 -0.85
C MET A 1 25.91 -24.43 -0.35
N ASN A 2 26.52 -23.63 -1.23
CA ASN A 2 27.36 -22.50 -0.81
C ASN A 2 26.48 -21.25 -0.60
N VAL A 3 26.17 -20.94 0.66
CA VAL A 3 25.31 -19.80 1.07
C VAL A 3 25.85 -18.47 0.52
N ILE A 4 27.17 -18.30 0.46
CA ILE A 4 27.82 -17.08 -0.05
C ILE A 4 27.53 -16.87 -1.54
N LYS A 5 27.54 -17.96 -2.33
CA LYS A 5 27.25 -17.89 -3.77
C LYS A 5 25.78 -17.55 -4.05
N ASN A 6 24.87 -18.09 -3.23
CA ASN A 6 23.44 -17.93 -3.43
C ASN A 6 22.88 -16.62 -2.83
N PHE A 7 23.55 -16.08 -1.81
CA PHE A 7 23.13 -14.87 -1.09
C PHE A 7 24.32 -13.92 -0.90
N PRO A 8 24.89 -13.35 -1.98
CA PRO A 8 26.07 -12.49 -1.90
C PRO A 8 25.81 -11.25 -1.04
N MET A 9 24.56 -10.77 -0.98
CA MET A 9 24.13 -9.66 -0.12
C MET A 9 24.35 -9.90 1.38
N LEU A 10 24.44 -11.15 1.82
CA LEU A 10 24.71 -11.53 3.21
C LEU A 10 26.21 -11.74 3.48
N ALA A 11 27.05 -11.70 2.45
CA ALA A 11 28.48 -11.99 2.53
C ALA A 11 29.35 -10.73 2.52
N SER A 12 28.75 -9.55 2.69
CA SER A 12 29.46 -8.27 2.70
C SER A 12 28.86 -7.33 3.76
N PRO A 13 29.63 -6.36 4.27
CA PRO A 13 29.11 -5.34 5.17
C PRO A 13 27.89 -4.64 4.57
N THR A 14 26.88 -4.37 5.40
CA THR A 14 25.68 -3.63 5.00
C THR A 14 26.07 -2.23 4.52
N LYS A 15 25.65 -1.88 3.30
CA LYS A 15 25.85 -0.54 2.68
C LYS A 15 24.56 0.28 2.58
N LEU A 16 23.46 -0.26 3.11
CA LEU A 16 22.15 0.37 3.10
C LEU A 16 21.99 1.23 4.34
N ASP A 17 21.75 2.52 4.13
CA ASP A 17 21.35 3.48 5.16
C ASP A 17 20.04 4.14 4.73
N MET A 18 19.03 4.05 5.59
CA MET A 18 17.70 4.65 5.37
C MET A 18 17.57 6.01 6.06
N GLY A 19 18.60 6.47 6.79
CA GLY A 19 18.59 7.73 7.53
C GLY A 19 17.35 7.88 8.43
N ASP A 20 16.76 9.07 8.40
CA ASP A 20 15.57 9.44 9.18
C ASP A 20 14.24 9.18 8.44
N ALA A 21 14.24 8.27 7.46
CA ALA A 21 13.04 7.95 6.69
C ALA A 21 11.91 7.45 7.62
N ARG A 22 10.78 8.17 7.60
CA ARG A 22 9.57 7.82 8.38
C ARG A 22 8.66 6.82 7.68
N VAL A 23 8.74 6.75 6.35
CA VAL A 23 8.00 5.81 5.51
C VAL A 23 9.00 5.09 4.64
N ILE A 24 9.03 3.76 4.76
CA ILE A 24 9.96 2.89 4.03
C ILE A 24 9.14 1.79 3.38
N VAL A 25 9.34 1.59 2.08
CA VAL A 25 8.72 0.52 1.29
C VAL A 25 9.85 -0.35 0.74
N LEU A 26 9.77 -1.66 0.97
CA LEU A 26 10.68 -2.65 0.40
C LEU A 26 9.92 -3.56 -0.55
N ASP A 27 10.29 -3.54 -1.83
CA ASP A 27 9.79 -4.49 -2.82
C ASP A 27 10.59 -5.79 -2.74
N LEU A 28 9.89 -6.91 -2.54
CA LEU A 28 10.47 -8.25 -2.46
C LEU A 28 10.19 -9.09 -3.71
N ALA A 29 9.51 -8.56 -4.73
CA ALA A 29 9.03 -9.33 -5.87
C ALA A 29 10.13 -10.10 -6.61
N GLU A 30 11.29 -9.47 -6.81
CA GLU A 30 12.42 -10.09 -7.53
C GLU A 30 13.21 -11.10 -6.69
N VAL A 31 13.03 -11.11 -5.37
CA VAL A 31 13.83 -11.92 -4.43
C VAL A 31 13.01 -12.96 -3.67
N ALA A 32 11.70 -13.01 -3.88
CA ALA A 32 10.77 -13.96 -3.26
C ALA A 32 10.14 -14.94 -4.27
N PRO A 33 10.93 -15.83 -4.92
CA PRO A 33 10.41 -16.82 -5.86
C PRO A 33 9.63 -17.95 -5.17
N SER A 34 8.78 -18.65 -5.93
CA SER A 34 8.02 -19.80 -5.46
C SER A 34 8.27 -21.05 -6.31
N GLY A 35 7.74 -22.20 -5.89
CA GLY A 35 7.67 -23.41 -6.73
C GLY A 35 8.79 -24.45 -6.53
N SER A 36 9.75 -24.23 -5.64
CA SER A 36 10.74 -25.26 -5.25
C SER A 36 11.18 -25.11 -3.79
N PRO A 37 11.70 -26.16 -3.13
CA PRO A 37 12.22 -26.05 -1.76
C PRO A 37 13.33 -24.99 -1.62
N ALA A 38 14.16 -24.81 -2.65
CA ALA A 38 15.20 -23.79 -2.66
C ALA A 38 14.61 -22.38 -2.78
N ALA A 39 13.63 -22.19 -3.67
CA ALA A 39 12.91 -20.92 -3.84
C ALA A 39 12.17 -20.53 -2.55
N ASN A 40 11.46 -21.48 -1.94
CA ASN A 40 10.74 -21.27 -0.68
C ASN A 40 11.69 -20.85 0.46
N ARG A 41 12.88 -21.47 0.54
CA ARG A 41 13.91 -21.08 1.50
C ARG A 41 14.43 -19.67 1.25
N GLN A 42 14.68 -19.30 -0.01
CA GLN A 42 15.07 -17.95 -0.38
C GLN A 42 14.00 -16.94 0.03
N THR A 43 12.74 -17.19 -0.30
CA THR A 43 11.60 -16.33 0.08
C THR A 43 11.53 -16.13 1.59
N ALA A 44 11.65 -17.20 2.38
CA ALA A 44 11.68 -17.09 3.84
C ALA A 44 12.82 -16.18 4.34
N LEU A 45 14.02 -16.35 3.79
CA LEU A 45 15.18 -15.55 4.16
C LEU A 45 14.98 -14.07 3.78
N MET A 46 14.41 -13.80 2.61
CA MET A 46 14.21 -12.43 2.12
C MET A 46 13.11 -11.69 2.88
N TYR A 47 11.99 -12.35 3.21
CA TYR A 47 10.99 -11.79 4.11
C TYR A 47 11.59 -11.46 5.47
N MET A 48 12.40 -12.36 6.04
CA MET A 48 13.00 -12.10 7.34
C MET A 48 14.06 -11.00 7.32
N LEU A 49 14.84 -10.93 6.24
CA LEU A 49 15.80 -9.85 6.04
C LEU A 49 15.07 -8.51 5.87
N GLY A 50 14.00 -8.46 5.07
CA GLY A 50 13.15 -7.28 4.91
C GLY A 50 12.58 -6.80 6.24
N ARG A 51 11.97 -7.71 7.02
CA ARG A 51 11.50 -7.41 8.39
C ARG A 51 12.63 -6.93 9.30
N HIS A 52 13.84 -7.47 9.18
CA HIS A 52 14.98 -7.01 9.98
C HIS A 52 15.40 -5.59 9.57
N ILE A 53 15.52 -5.30 8.28
CA ILE A 53 15.86 -3.96 7.77
C ILE A 53 14.85 -2.93 8.26
N LEU A 54 13.55 -3.23 8.17
CA LEU A 54 12.47 -2.31 8.51
C LEU A 54 12.26 -2.15 10.02
N ALA A 55 12.25 -3.26 10.77
CA ALA A 55 11.67 -3.30 12.12
C ALA A 55 12.66 -3.69 13.22
N ARG A 56 13.97 -3.82 12.96
CA ARG A 56 14.96 -4.17 14.00
C ARG A 56 14.95 -3.22 15.21
N ASN A 57 14.64 -1.94 14.99
CA ASN A 57 14.63 -0.93 16.03
C ASN A 57 13.26 -0.80 16.74
N PHE A 58 12.22 -1.45 16.22
CA PHE A 58 10.86 -1.22 16.70
C PHE A 58 10.59 -1.82 18.09
N PHE A 59 11.42 -2.78 18.51
CA PHE A 59 11.28 -3.54 19.75
C PHE A 59 12.35 -3.17 20.79
N LEU A 60 12.99 -2.00 20.64
CA LEU A 60 13.93 -1.47 21.60
C LEU A 60 13.20 -1.03 22.87
N HIS A 61 13.86 -1.21 24.03
CA HIS A 61 13.36 -0.80 25.35
C HIS A 61 14.41 0.10 26.01
N PRO A 62 14.00 1.16 26.74
CA PRO A 62 14.93 2.08 27.41
C PRO A 62 15.95 1.38 28.31
N ASP A 63 15.52 0.35 29.06
CA ASP A 63 16.38 -0.44 29.97
C ASP A 63 17.60 -1.08 29.29
N TYR A 64 17.57 -1.27 27.96
CA TYR A 64 18.73 -1.79 27.24
C TYR A 64 19.93 -0.83 27.26
N ALA A 65 19.72 0.45 27.59
CA ALA A 65 20.81 1.40 27.80
C ALA A 65 21.63 1.08 29.06
N ASP A 66 21.06 0.34 30.00
CA ASP A 66 21.72 -0.07 31.24
C ASP A 66 22.27 -1.52 31.16
N ASP A 67 22.35 -2.11 29.95
CA ASP A 67 22.99 -3.42 29.76
C ASP A 67 24.47 -3.36 30.20
N PRO A 68 24.97 -4.34 30.97
CA PRO A 68 26.37 -4.36 31.43
C PRO A 68 27.43 -4.30 30.33
N HIS A 69 27.09 -4.68 29.09
CA HIS A 69 27.99 -4.63 27.93
C HIS A 69 27.93 -3.28 27.19
N MET A 70 27.02 -2.37 27.57
CA MET A 70 26.91 -1.03 26.99
C MET A 70 28.13 -0.18 27.40
N PRO A 71 28.92 0.35 26.45
CA PRO A 71 29.98 1.30 26.79
C PRO A 71 29.39 2.53 27.48
N PRO A 72 29.91 2.96 28.64
CA PRO A 72 29.35 4.09 29.39
C PRO A 72 29.23 5.37 28.57
N SER A 73 30.16 5.62 27.64
CA SER A 73 30.15 6.78 26.76
C SER A 73 29.00 6.79 25.73
N MET A 74 28.39 5.63 25.46
CA MET A 74 27.31 5.48 24.48
C MET A 74 25.93 5.42 25.13
N ARG A 75 25.87 5.30 26.46
CA ARG A 75 24.63 5.11 27.21
C ARG A 75 23.59 6.18 26.91
N ASP A 76 23.94 7.46 27.07
CA ASP A 76 22.97 8.55 26.96
C ASP A 76 22.43 8.69 25.53
N TYR A 77 23.29 8.49 24.53
CA TYR A 77 22.88 8.43 23.13
C TYR A 77 21.87 7.31 22.88
N HIS A 78 22.16 6.10 23.36
CA HIS A 78 21.28 4.95 23.17
C HIS A 78 20.00 5.04 23.99
N LEU A 79 20.04 5.58 25.21
CA LEU A 79 18.86 5.83 26.02
C LEU A 79 17.86 6.73 25.29
N ALA A 80 18.33 7.87 24.76
CA ALA A 80 17.47 8.78 23.99
C ALA A 80 16.84 8.07 22.78
N ARG A 81 17.65 7.35 22.00
CA ARG A 81 17.20 6.58 20.84
C ARG A 81 16.21 5.46 21.20
N PHE A 82 16.45 4.73 22.29
CA PHE A 82 15.58 3.64 22.72
C PHE A 82 14.25 4.15 23.25
N THR A 83 14.27 5.25 24.01
CA THR A 83 13.07 5.95 24.48
C THR A 83 12.22 6.44 23.32
N GLU A 84 12.82 7.15 22.35
CA GLU A 84 12.10 7.62 21.15
C GLU A 84 11.42 6.45 20.42
N MET A 85 12.15 5.36 20.20
CA MET A 85 11.60 4.19 19.53
C MET A 85 10.50 3.52 20.35
N TYR A 86 10.61 3.46 21.67
CA TYR A 86 9.62 2.83 22.52
C TYR A 86 8.30 3.62 22.57
N GLU A 87 8.37 4.95 22.63
CA GLU A 87 7.21 5.85 22.73
C GLU A 87 6.51 6.08 21.39
N THR A 88 7.26 6.04 20.28
CA THR A 88 6.69 6.25 18.94
C THR A 88 5.74 5.11 18.57
N THR A 89 4.60 5.44 17.95
CA THR A 89 3.75 4.44 17.30
C THR A 89 4.31 4.10 15.92
N LYS A 90 4.53 2.81 15.66
CA LYS A 90 5.09 2.31 14.40
C LYS A 90 4.16 1.30 13.78
N ARG A 91 4.21 1.18 12.46
CA ARG A 91 3.40 0.22 11.71
C ARG A 91 4.27 -0.56 10.73
N VAL A 92 4.04 -1.86 10.63
CA VAL A 92 4.64 -2.73 9.61
C VAL A 92 3.53 -3.44 8.88
N ASP A 93 3.48 -3.23 7.57
CA ASP A 93 2.50 -3.86 6.69
C ASP A 93 3.19 -4.91 5.83
N PHE A 94 2.70 -6.13 5.90
CA PHE A 94 3.13 -7.25 5.08
C PHE A 94 2.12 -7.46 3.97
N ASP A 95 2.47 -7.03 2.76
CA ASP A 95 1.68 -7.35 1.58
C ASP A 95 2.03 -8.74 1.02
N GLU A 96 1.10 -9.31 0.25
CA GLU A 96 1.25 -10.61 -0.40
C GLU A 96 1.58 -11.75 0.59
N TRP A 97 0.92 -11.78 1.75
CA TRP A 97 1.26 -12.67 2.87
C TRP A 97 1.23 -14.16 2.50
N HIS A 98 0.38 -14.58 1.55
CA HIS A 98 0.35 -15.95 1.00
C HIS A 98 1.71 -16.46 0.53
N ARG A 99 2.64 -15.59 0.11
CA ARG A 99 4.00 -15.99 -0.28
C ARG A 99 4.79 -16.62 0.85
N THR A 100 4.37 -16.42 2.10
CA THR A 100 5.02 -16.97 3.29
C THR A 100 4.51 -18.36 3.67
N GLU A 101 3.44 -18.87 3.03
CA GLU A 101 2.87 -20.21 3.28
C GLU A 101 3.93 -21.33 3.34
N PRO A 102 4.90 -21.43 2.40
CA PRO A 102 5.90 -22.51 2.44
C PRO A 102 7.00 -22.29 3.50
N ALA A 103 6.90 -21.24 4.32
CA ALA A 103 7.91 -20.82 5.29
C ALA A 103 7.33 -20.60 6.71
N PRO A 104 7.01 -21.68 7.46
CA PRO A 104 6.36 -21.59 8.78
C PRO A 104 7.12 -20.73 9.81
N GLN A 105 8.43 -20.59 9.68
CA GLN A 105 9.25 -19.72 10.52
C GLN A 105 8.91 -18.23 10.39
N VAL A 106 8.44 -17.79 9.21
CA VAL A 106 8.04 -16.39 8.98
C VAL A 106 6.75 -16.10 9.74
N ASP A 107 5.77 -17.01 9.65
CA ASP A 107 4.53 -16.95 10.44
C ASP A 107 4.81 -16.95 11.94
N LYS A 108 5.68 -17.85 12.43
CA LYS A 108 6.09 -17.87 13.85
C LYS A 108 6.69 -16.54 14.32
N GLN A 109 7.50 -15.89 13.48
CA GLN A 109 8.03 -14.57 13.82
C GLN A 109 6.93 -13.51 13.81
N ALA A 110 6.03 -13.51 12.83
CA ALA A 110 4.89 -12.59 12.77
C ALA A 110 3.96 -12.72 13.98
N VAL A 111 3.68 -13.94 14.44
CA VAL A 111 2.91 -14.21 15.67
C VAL A 111 3.64 -13.67 16.89
N ARG A 112 4.96 -13.84 16.98
CA ARG A 112 5.77 -13.25 18.06
C ARG A 112 5.68 -11.73 18.04
N ASP A 113 5.90 -11.13 16.87
CA ASP A 113 5.84 -9.68 16.66
C ASP A 113 4.45 -9.14 17.06
N GLY A 114 3.36 -9.85 16.72
CA GLY A 114 2.00 -9.43 17.09
C GLY A 114 1.71 -9.52 18.58
N ARG A 115 2.26 -10.52 19.28
CA ARG A 115 2.11 -10.66 20.74
C ARG A 115 2.94 -9.65 21.53
N GLU A 116 4.15 -9.35 21.05
CA GLU A 116 5.07 -8.43 21.71
C GLU A 116 4.80 -6.98 21.31
N GLY A 117 4.36 -6.74 20.08
CA GLY A 117 4.28 -5.42 19.44
C GLY A 117 3.45 -4.39 20.20
N ARG A 118 2.33 -4.80 20.84
CA ARG A 118 1.50 -3.90 21.65
C ARG A 118 2.30 -3.19 22.75
N LYS A 119 3.26 -3.87 23.38
CA LYS A 119 4.10 -3.29 24.44
C LYS A 119 5.08 -2.25 23.92
N HIS A 120 5.34 -2.26 22.61
CA HIS A 120 6.27 -1.37 21.94
C HIS A 120 5.56 -0.41 20.98
N ASN A 121 4.24 -0.20 21.10
CA ASN A 121 3.47 0.63 20.17
C ASN A 121 3.65 0.23 18.69
N VAL A 122 3.84 -1.06 18.42
CA VAL A 122 3.97 -1.61 17.06
C VAL A 122 2.62 -2.18 16.61
N GLN A 123 2.13 -1.66 15.49
CA GLN A 123 1.00 -2.18 14.76
C GLN A 123 1.49 -3.06 13.61
N LEU A 124 0.79 -4.16 13.37
CA LEU A 124 1.05 -5.05 12.24
C LEU A 124 -0.20 -5.18 11.40
N ALA A 125 -0.04 -5.24 10.08
CA ALA A 125 -1.07 -5.78 9.21
C ALA A 125 -0.48 -6.79 8.24
N PHE A 126 -1.31 -7.77 7.92
CA PHE A 126 -1.02 -8.82 6.97
C PHE A 126 -2.11 -8.78 5.91
N ILE A 127 -1.71 -8.66 4.65
CA ILE A 127 -2.61 -8.48 3.51
C ILE A 127 -2.43 -9.69 2.61
N SER A 128 -3.53 -10.34 2.27
CA SER A 128 -3.54 -11.50 1.39
C SER A 128 -4.86 -11.62 0.66
N GLN A 129 -4.87 -12.44 -0.40
CA GLN A 129 -6.05 -12.66 -1.24
C GLN A 129 -7.06 -13.60 -0.58
N ASN A 130 -6.60 -14.63 0.15
CA ASN A 130 -7.49 -15.58 0.80
C ASN A 130 -7.43 -15.44 2.32
N HIS A 131 -8.57 -15.54 2.97
CA HIS A 131 -8.62 -15.53 4.43
C HIS A 131 -7.91 -16.74 5.03
N THR A 132 -7.74 -17.85 4.28
CA THR A 132 -7.03 -19.06 4.70
C THR A 132 -5.51 -18.90 4.75
N ASP A 133 -4.95 -17.87 4.12
CA ASP A 133 -3.50 -17.62 4.12
C ASP A 133 -2.99 -17.20 5.52
N PHE A 134 -3.89 -16.72 6.37
CA PHE A 134 -3.58 -16.35 7.76
C PHE A 134 -3.67 -17.57 8.66
N SER A 135 -2.63 -17.83 9.45
CA SER A 135 -2.63 -18.90 10.45
C SER A 135 -3.68 -18.68 11.55
N GLU A 136 -4.07 -19.75 12.23
CA GLU A 136 -4.99 -19.66 13.38
C GLU A 136 -4.43 -18.78 14.51
N ASP A 137 -3.11 -18.75 14.68
CA ASP A 137 -2.49 -17.91 15.70
C ASP A 137 -2.51 -16.43 15.33
N LEU A 138 -2.23 -16.08 14.07
CA LEU A 138 -2.40 -14.71 13.58
C LEU A 138 -3.87 -14.26 13.68
N TYR A 139 -4.79 -15.13 13.29
CA TYR A 139 -6.22 -14.88 13.42
C TYR A 139 -6.62 -14.54 14.86
N LYS A 140 -6.20 -15.37 15.84
CA LYS A 140 -6.54 -15.18 17.26
C LYS A 140 -6.01 -13.89 17.88
N ILE A 141 -4.86 -13.41 17.43
CA ILE A 141 -4.26 -12.17 17.96
C ILE A 141 -4.68 -10.93 17.19
N SER A 142 -5.36 -11.08 16.04
CA SER A 142 -5.85 -9.96 15.25
C SER A 142 -6.99 -9.25 15.99
N THR A 143 -6.86 -7.92 16.14
CA THR A 143 -7.89 -7.08 16.78
C THR A 143 -8.87 -6.51 15.77
N ALA A 144 -8.50 -6.44 14.50
CA ALA A 144 -9.34 -5.94 13.42
C ALA A 144 -9.04 -6.70 12.12
N ARG A 145 -10.10 -6.93 11.35
CA ARG A 145 -10.09 -7.68 10.09
C ARG A 145 -10.89 -6.91 9.06
N TRP A 146 -10.32 -6.76 7.87
CA TRP A 146 -10.92 -6.04 6.75
C TRP A 146 -11.19 -7.03 5.61
N VAL A 147 -12.39 -6.99 5.07
CA VAL A 147 -12.80 -7.79 3.91
C VAL A 147 -13.22 -6.82 2.82
N LEU A 148 -12.43 -6.72 1.76
CA LEU A 148 -12.66 -5.78 0.66
C LEU A 148 -13.73 -6.32 -0.29
N LYS A 149 -13.33 -7.22 -1.18
CA LYS A 149 -14.22 -7.96 -2.07
C LYS A 149 -14.26 -9.41 -1.61
N CYS A 150 -15.46 -9.96 -1.47
CA CYS A 150 -15.61 -11.38 -1.23
C CYS A 150 -15.74 -12.12 -2.57
N GLY A 151 -15.11 -13.29 -2.67
CA GLY A 151 -15.11 -14.13 -3.86
C GLY A 151 -16.43 -14.89 -4.02
N ASP A 152 -16.33 -16.19 -4.30
CA ASP A 152 -17.50 -17.06 -4.42
C ASP A 152 -18.21 -17.35 -3.09
N GLN A 153 -19.33 -18.05 -3.18
CA GLN A 153 -20.17 -18.40 -2.03
C GLN A 153 -19.43 -19.31 -1.03
N GLU A 154 -18.55 -20.20 -1.50
CA GLU A 154 -17.77 -21.09 -0.64
C GLU A 154 -16.79 -20.29 0.23
N THR A 155 -16.06 -19.34 -0.39
CA THR A 155 -15.16 -18.41 0.30
C THR A 155 -15.93 -17.57 1.32
N ALA A 156 -17.09 -17.03 0.93
CA ALA A 156 -17.95 -16.27 1.83
C ALA A 156 -18.37 -17.09 3.06
N ASP A 157 -18.88 -18.30 2.86
CA ASP A 157 -19.32 -19.16 3.95
C ASP A 157 -18.17 -19.59 4.87
N SER A 158 -16.99 -19.85 4.30
CA SER A 158 -15.77 -20.12 5.07
C SER A 158 -15.36 -18.93 5.93
N LEU A 159 -15.38 -17.72 5.37
CA LEU A 159 -15.07 -16.48 6.09
C LEU A 159 -16.08 -16.21 7.21
N ILE A 160 -17.39 -16.31 6.93
CA ILE A 160 -18.47 -16.11 7.91
C ILE A 160 -18.29 -17.03 9.12
N ARG A 161 -18.01 -18.31 8.86
CA ARG A 161 -17.74 -19.31 9.92
C ARG A 161 -16.49 -18.97 10.71
N ARG A 162 -15.38 -18.67 10.01
CA ARG A 162 -14.11 -18.35 10.65
C ARG A 162 -14.23 -17.12 11.53
N PHE A 163 -14.86 -16.06 11.02
CA PHE A 163 -14.98 -14.76 11.70
C PHE A 163 -16.10 -14.72 12.74
N LYS A 164 -16.97 -15.75 12.79
CA LYS A 164 -18.14 -15.84 13.67
C LYS A 164 -19.01 -14.59 13.53
N LEU A 165 -19.36 -14.27 12.29
CA LEU A 165 -20.15 -13.08 11.96
C LEU A 165 -21.63 -13.30 12.29
N SER A 166 -22.33 -12.21 12.60
CA SER A 166 -23.78 -12.21 12.73
C SER A 166 -24.47 -12.51 11.38
N ASP A 167 -25.76 -12.88 11.41
CA ASP A 167 -26.54 -13.12 10.19
C ASP A 167 -26.63 -11.87 9.28
N ALA A 168 -26.70 -10.68 9.89
CA ALA A 168 -26.70 -9.41 9.16
C ALA A 168 -25.35 -9.19 8.43
N SER A 169 -24.24 -9.44 9.11
CA SER A 169 -22.91 -9.33 8.52
C SER A 169 -22.64 -10.43 7.48
N ALA A 170 -23.20 -11.63 7.69
CA ALA A 170 -23.17 -12.71 6.71
C ALA A 170 -23.89 -12.32 5.41
N TYR A 171 -24.98 -11.55 5.49
CA TYR A 171 -25.61 -10.96 4.31
C TYR A 171 -24.68 -9.96 3.60
N VAL A 172 -24.00 -9.09 4.35
CA VAL A 172 -23.04 -8.11 3.80
C VAL A 172 -21.91 -8.81 3.05
N ILE A 173 -21.27 -9.81 3.67
CA ILE A 173 -20.18 -10.57 3.04
C ILE A 173 -20.61 -11.19 1.70
N ARG A 174 -21.81 -11.77 1.63
CA ARG A 174 -22.31 -12.45 0.43
C ARG A 174 -22.75 -11.49 -0.68
N ASN A 175 -23.24 -10.30 -0.34
CA ASN A 175 -24.04 -9.50 -1.29
C ASN A 175 -23.61 -8.04 -1.46
N ALA A 176 -22.85 -7.47 -0.51
CA ALA A 176 -22.63 -6.01 -0.43
C ALA A 176 -21.16 -5.61 -0.62
N LEU A 177 -20.31 -6.52 -1.09
CA LEU A 177 -18.88 -6.31 -1.32
C LEU A 177 -18.49 -6.49 -2.80
N PRO A 178 -19.01 -5.67 -3.74
CA PRO A 178 -18.76 -5.84 -5.18
C PRO A 178 -17.32 -5.47 -5.62
N GLY A 179 -16.56 -4.81 -4.74
CA GLY A 179 -15.26 -4.21 -5.05
C GLY A 179 -15.38 -2.74 -5.49
N PRO A 180 -14.26 -2.13 -5.92
CA PRO A 180 -14.22 -0.71 -6.28
C PRO A 180 -15.14 -0.34 -7.45
N ALA A 181 -15.92 0.74 -7.29
CA ALA A 181 -16.80 1.30 -8.31
C ALA A 181 -16.85 2.84 -8.24
N LYS A 182 -17.65 3.48 -9.11
CA LYS A 182 -17.80 4.94 -9.18
C LYS A 182 -18.22 5.60 -7.85
N ASN A 183 -18.94 4.86 -7.00
CA ASN A 183 -19.42 5.37 -5.71
C ASN A 183 -18.50 4.98 -4.53
N GLY A 184 -17.25 4.61 -4.82
CA GLY A 184 -16.27 4.14 -3.85
C GLY A 184 -16.10 2.63 -3.85
N ALA A 185 -15.32 2.14 -2.90
CA ALA A 185 -15.03 0.74 -2.68
C ALA A 185 -15.63 0.29 -1.33
N PRO A 186 -16.80 -0.39 -1.33
CA PRO A 186 -17.35 -0.99 -0.12
C PRO A 186 -16.41 -2.05 0.44
N PHE A 187 -16.26 -2.07 1.76
CA PHE A 187 -15.51 -3.08 2.50
C PHE A 187 -16.17 -3.33 3.86
N PHE A 188 -16.00 -4.53 4.38
CA PHE A 188 -16.50 -4.93 5.69
C PHE A 188 -15.37 -4.92 6.72
N VAL A 189 -15.66 -4.45 7.93
CA VAL A 189 -14.74 -4.45 9.07
C VAL A 189 -15.34 -5.26 10.21
N ASP A 190 -14.56 -6.21 10.72
CA ASP A 190 -14.81 -6.90 11.99
C ASP A 190 -13.68 -6.55 12.96
N MET A 191 -13.98 -5.77 14.00
CA MET A 191 -13.00 -5.28 14.95
C MET A 191 -13.45 -5.38 16.40
N SER A 192 -12.50 -5.68 17.28
CA SER A 192 -12.65 -5.66 18.73
C SER A 192 -11.98 -4.42 19.28
N ALA A 193 -12.77 -3.53 19.91
CA ALA A 193 -12.26 -2.33 20.57
C ALA A 193 -12.88 -2.20 21.97
N GLY A 194 -12.01 -2.18 22.98
CA GLY A 194 -12.45 -2.28 24.38
C GLY A 194 -13.18 -3.60 24.62
N GLU A 195 -14.39 -3.51 25.17
CA GLU A 195 -15.26 -4.66 25.45
C GLU A 195 -16.29 -4.95 24.34
N ALA A 196 -16.23 -4.21 23.22
CA ALA A 196 -17.20 -4.30 22.14
C ALA A 196 -16.61 -4.90 20.86
N LYS A 197 -17.44 -5.69 20.17
CA LYS A 197 -17.21 -6.14 18.79
C LYS A 197 -18.01 -5.24 17.85
N TYR A 198 -17.35 -4.72 16.81
CA TYR A 198 -17.96 -3.92 15.77
C TYR A 198 -17.88 -4.69 14.45
N GLU A 199 -19.04 -4.85 13.82
CA GLU A 199 -19.19 -5.41 12.48
C GLU A 199 -19.83 -4.32 11.61
N GLN A 200 -19.09 -3.78 10.65
CA GLN A 200 -19.51 -2.58 9.90
C GLN A 200 -19.27 -2.74 8.40
N LEU A 201 -20.25 -2.34 7.60
CA LEU A 201 -20.07 -2.06 6.17
C LEU A 201 -19.65 -0.60 6.03
N LEU A 202 -18.47 -0.38 5.48
CA LEU A 202 -17.92 0.94 5.20
C LEU A 202 -17.67 1.10 3.71
N VAL A 203 -17.54 2.33 3.25
CA VAL A 203 -17.23 2.65 1.85
C VAL A 203 -16.03 3.56 1.83
N ASN A 204 -14.94 3.11 1.19
CA ASN A 204 -13.78 3.95 0.94
C ASN A 204 -14.06 4.81 -0.30
N VAL A 205 -14.10 6.14 -0.12
CA VAL A 205 -14.28 7.09 -1.22
C VAL A 205 -13.00 7.88 -1.35
N LEU A 206 -12.35 7.77 -2.50
CA LEU A 206 -11.10 8.45 -2.80
C LEU A 206 -11.37 9.75 -3.55
N GLY A 207 -10.60 10.79 -3.23
CA GLY A 207 -10.60 12.02 -3.98
C GLY A 207 -10.00 11.85 -5.38
N PRO A 208 -10.29 12.75 -6.34
CA PRO A 208 -9.76 12.67 -7.71
C PRO A 208 -8.22 12.59 -7.78
N ILE A 209 -7.50 13.29 -6.90
CA ILE A 209 -6.03 13.24 -6.81
C ILE A 209 -5.57 11.84 -6.42
N GLU A 210 -6.22 11.23 -5.44
CA GLU A 210 -5.89 9.88 -4.97
C GLU A 210 -6.17 8.84 -6.04
N LEU A 211 -7.34 8.90 -6.68
CA LEU A 211 -7.69 8.04 -7.81
C LEU A 211 -6.61 8.10 -8.92
N TRP A 212 -6.17 9.31 -9.26
CA TRP A 212 -5.08 9.50 -10.24
C TRP A 212 -3.73 9.02 -9.74
N SER A 213 -3.45 9.08 -8.44
CA SER A 213 -2.19 8.57 -7.87
C SER A 213 -2.14 7.03 -7.84
N PHE A 214 -3.29 6.37 -7.69
CA PHE A 214 -3.40 4.92 -7.56
C PHE A 214 -3.80 4.20 -8.85
N SER A 215 -4.17 4.92 -9.92
CA SER A 215 -4.49 4.27 -11.19
C SER A 215 -3.29 3.47 -11.73
N THR A 216 -3.56 2.21 -12.05
CA THR A 216 -2.63 1.24 -12.68
C THR A 216 -2.97 0.96 -14.14
N THR A 217 -4.02 1.60 -14.65
CA THR A 217 -4.41 1.48 -16.06
C THR A 217 -3.24 1.91 -16.95
N PRO A 218 -2.92 1.18 -18.04
CA PRO A 218 -1.83 1.54 -18.95
C PRO A 218 -1.93 2.97 -19.52
N GLY A 219 -3.10 3.40 -19.99
CA GLY A 219 -3.33 4.75 -20.53
C GLY A 219 -3.07 5.84 -19.49
N ASP A 220 -3.71 5.74 -18.32
CA ASP A 220 -3.54 6.68 -17.22
C ASP A 220 -2.09 6.74 -16.72
N THR A 221 -1.46 5.57 -16.55
CA THR A 221 -0.06 5.47 -16.11
C THR A 221 0.88 6.13 -17.13
N ALA A 222 0.64 5.90 -18.42
CA ALA A 222 1.45 6.44 -19.50
C ALA A 222 1.28 7.96 -19.66
N LEU A 223 0.06 8.50 -19.49
CA LEU A 223 -0.22 9.94 -19.47
C LEU A 223 0.43 10.60 -18.25
N ARG A 224 0.19 10.05 -17.06
CA ARG A 224 0.76 10.54 -15.79
C ARG A 224 2.29 10.57 -15.83
N SER A 225 2.91 9.52 -16.37
CA SER A 225 4.37 9.44 -16.53
C SER A 225 4.94 10.50 -17.47
N ARG A 226 4.21 10.86 -18.54
CA ARG A 226 4.60 11.96 -19.43
C ARG A 226 4.50 13.31 -18.74
N LEU A 227 3.45 13.55 -17.97
CA LEU A 227 3.31 14.77 -17.18
C LEU A 227 4.40 14.91 -16.12
N TYR A 228 4.73 13.82 -15.41
CA TYR A 228 5.80 13.82 -14.40
C TYR A 228 7.18 14.16 -14.96
N LYS A 229 7.42 13.91 -16.26
CA LYS A 229 8.67 14.30 -16.93
C LYS A 229 8.72 15.80 -17.26
N ARG A 230 7.58 16.49 -17.26
CA ARG A 230 7.46 17.89 -17.69
C ARG A 230 7.25 18.85 -16.51
N ILE A 231 6.53 18.38 -15.48
CA ILE A 231 6.14 19.16 -14.32
C ILE A 231 6.23 18.32 -13.04
N HIS A 232 6.27 18.98 -11.89
CA HIS A 232 6.31 18.30 -10.59
C HIS A 232 5.09 17.40 -10.38
N PHE A 233 5.30 16.20 -9.82
CA PHE A 233 4.26 15.16 -9.72
C PHE A 233 2.98 15.62 -9.01
N ALA A 234 3.11 16.39 -7.92
CA ALA A 234 1.95 16.90 -7.19
C ALA A 234 1.10 17.84 -8.05
N ARG A 235 1.75 18.68 -8.88
CA ARG A 235 1.06 19.57 -9.81
C ARG A 235 0.40 18.78 -10.94
N ALA A 236 1.09 17.78 -11.49
CA ALA A 236 0.51 16.89 -12.50
C ALA A 236 -0.74 16.18 -11.99
N LEU A 237 -0.72 15.64 -10.77
CA LEU A 237 -1.89 14.99 -10.17
C LEU A 237 -3.06 15.96 -9.98
N ARG A 238 -2.79 17.19 -9.51
CA ARG A 238 -3.84 18.23 -9.40
C ARG A 238 -4.44 18.55 -10.76
N MET A 239 -3.61 18.74 -11.79
CA MET A 239 -4.07 19.05 -13.14
C MET A 239 -4.91 17.90 -13.73
N LEU A 240 -4.44 16.66 -13.59
CA LEU A 240 -5.19 15.47 -14.00
C LEU A 240 -6.52 15.34 -13.26
N ALA A 241 -6.52 15.57 -11.94
CA ALA A 241 -7.72 15.55 -11.11
C ALA A 241 -8.74 16.63 -11.51
N THR A 242 -8.28 17.81 -11.91
CA THR A 242 -9.16 18.89 -12.38
C THR A 242 -9.73 18.60 -13.76
N VAL A 243 -8.91 18.12 -14.70
CA VAL A 243 -9.35 17.81 -16.08
C VAL A 243 -10.21 16.54 -16.13
N PHE A 244 -9.83 15.52 -15.35
CA PHE A 244 -10.48 14.21 -15.32
C PHE A 244 -10.82 13.81 -13.87
N PRO A 245 -11.86 14.41 -13.26
CA PRO A 245 -12.20 14.20 -11.86
C PRO A 245 -12.62 12.76 -11.52
N SER A 246 -12.99 11.95 -12.52
CA SER A 246 -13.26 10.52 -12.33
C SER A 246 -12.01 9.66 -12.09
N GLY A 247 -10.81 10.24 -12.13
CA GLY A 247 -9.56 9.52 -11.85
C GLY A 247 -8.98 8.72 -13.02
N THR A 248 -9.49 8.95 -14.24
CA THR A 248 -9.03 8.25 -15.46
C THR A 248 -9.31 9.09 -16.71
N ALA A 249 -8.43 9.02 -17.70
CA ALA A 249 -8.58 9.63 -19.02
C ALA A 249 -8.92 8.60 -20.11
N ASN A 250 -9.11 7.32 -19.76
CA ASN A 250 -9.29 6.23 -20.73
C ASN A 250 -10.35 6.48 -21.79
N SER A 251 -11.52 6.99 -21.39
CA SER A 251 -12.60 7.26 -22.34
C SER A 251 -12.18 8.27 -23.42
N GLU A 252 -11.40 9.29 -23.05
CA GLU A 252 -10.90 10.28 -23.99
C GLU A 252 -9.73 9.74 -24.82
N ILE A 253 -8.84 8.96 -24.21
CA ILE A 253 -7.73 8.28 -24.91
C ILE A 253 -8.27 7.36 -26.00
N GLU A 254 -9.22 6.48 -25.68
CA GLU A 254 -9.80 5.54 -26.64
C GLU A 254 -10.62 6.24 -27.73
N ARG A 255 -11.31 7.35 -27.40
CA ARG A 255 -12.02 8.18 -28.38
C ARG A 255 -11.06 8.74 -29.42
N ARG A 256 -9.99 9.42 -28.99
CA ARG A 256 -8.99 10.02 -29.91
C ARG A 256 -8.16 8.99 -30.65
N LYS A 257 -7.82 7.87 -30.00
CA LYS A 257 -7.12 6.76 -30.64
C LYS A 257 -7.95 6.18 -31.78
N SER A 258 -9.23 5.92 -31.53
CA SER A 258 -10.16 5.42 -32.56
C SER A 258 -10.29 6.41 -33.72
N GLU A 259 -10.39 7.71 -33.42
CA GLU A 259 -10.42 8.77 -34.43
C GLU A 259 -9.16 8.76 -35.31
N ARG A 260 -7.96 8.67 -34.70
CA ARG A 260 -6.71 8.64 -35.46
C ARG A 260 -6.52 7.41 -36.32
N MET A 261 -6.94 6.25 -35.82
CA MET A 261 -6.90 5.00 -36.59
C MET A 261 -7.85 5.06 -37.80
N ASN A 262 -9.07 5.58 -37.60
CA ASN A 262 -10.08 5.62 -38.66
C ASN A 262 -9.81 6.71 -39.71
N VAL A 263 -9.24 7.84 -39.32
CA VAL A 263 -9.03 8.99 -40.21
C VAL A 263 -7.67 8.95 -40.91
N PHE A 264 -6.62 8.55 -40.20
CA PHE A 264 -5.24 8.62 -40.71
C PHE A 264 -4.61 7.26 -40.99
N GLY A 265 -5.31 6.15 -40.70
CA GLY A 265 -4.81 4.80 -40.96
C GLY A 265 -3.56 4.42 -40.14
N LEU A 266 -3.33 5.12 -39.02
CA LEU A 266 -2.17 4.88 -38.16
C LEU A 266 -2.23 3.52 -37.48
N ALA A 267 -1.05 2.93 -37.24
CA ALA A 267 -0.94 1.73 -36.41
C ALA A 267 -1.38 2.04 -34.96
N THR A 268 -1.93 1.04 -34.27
CA THR A 268 -2.51 1.16 -32.93
C THR A 268 -1.56 1.83 -31.93
N ASP A 269 -0.29 1.43 -31.92
CA ASP A 269 0.71 1.92 -30.97
C ASP A 269 1.14 3.36 -31.26
N GLU A 270 1.27 3.72 -32.54
CA GLU A 270 1.57 5.09 -32.98
C GLU A 270 0.43 6.05 -32.66
N ALA A 271 -0.81 5.62 -32.93
CA ALA A 271 -2.01 6.38 -32.56
C ALA A 271 -2.07 6.60 -31.04
N PHE A 272 -1.83 5.55 -30.25
CA PHE A 272 -1.85 5.62 -28.80
C PHE A 272 -0.77 6.56 -28.25
N ALA A 273 0.48 6.41 -28.69
CA ALA A 273 1.58 7.25 -28.23
C ALA A 273 1.33 8.73 -28.55
N GLY A 274 0.91 9.04 -29.79
CA GLY A 274 0.66 10.41 -30.19
C GLY A 274 -0.56 11.05 -29.51
N VAL A 275 -1.58 10.28 -29.12
CA VAL A 275 -2.71 10.79 -28.31
C VAL A 275 -2.24 11.16 -26.91
N LEU A 276 -1.39 10.34 -26.30
CA LEU A 276 -0.87 10.61 -24.96
C LEU A 276 0.05 11.83 -24.92
N ASP A 277 0.87 12.04 -25.95
CA ASP A 277 1.73 13.21 -26.06
C ASP A 277 0.89 14.50 -26.25
N GLU A 278 -0.11 14.45 -27.12
CA GLU A 278 -1.05 15.58 -27.33
C GLU A 278 -1.83 15.92 -26.06
N LEU A 279 -2.40 14.91 -25.37
CA LEU A 279 -3.11 15.14 -24.10
C LEU A 279 -2.19 15.73 -23.03
N ALA A 280 -0.94 15.27 -22.96
CA ALA A 280 0.03 15.84 -22.04
C ALA A 280 0.36 17.30 -22.38
N ASP A 281 0.47 17.66 -23.67
CA ASP A 281 0.70 19.03 -24.13
C ASP A 281 -0.50 19.92 -23.77
N GLU A 282 -1.70 19.49 -24.12
CA GLU A 282 -2.96 20.19 -23.81
C GLU A 282 -3.10 20.50 -22.32
N ILE A 283 -2.83 19.52 -21.45
CA ILE A 283 -2.89 19.68 -20.00
C ILE A 283 -1.85 20.70 -19.53
N VAL A 284 -0.59 20.58 -19.96
CA VAL A 284 0.48 21.52 -19.54
C VAL A 284 0.23 22.93 -20.06
N GLU A 285 -0.36 23.08 -21.24
CA GLU A 285 -0.62 24.37 -21.85
C GLU A 285 -1.97 24.98 -21.44
N GLY A 286 -2.83 24.22 -20.75
CA GLY A 286 -4.15 24.67 -20.32
C GLY A 286 -5.12 24.91 -21.49
N ARG A 287 -5.05 24.05 -22.52
CA ARG A 287 -5.86 24.16 -23.74
C ARG A 287 -6.49 22.82 -24.11
N GLY A 288 -7.33 22.82 -25.15
CA GLY A 288 -8.03 21.60 -25.57
C GLY A 288 -8.91 21.05 -24.44
N VAL A 289 -8.69 19.79 -24.03
CA VAL A 289 -9.43 19.21 -22.88
C VAL A 289 -9.16 19.91 -21.56
N ALA A 290 -8.07 20.66 -21.46
CA ALA A 290 -7.67 21.42 -20.29
C ALA A 290 -7.96 22.91 -20.40
N ALA A 291 -8.81 23.34 -21.33
CA ALA A 291 -9.24 24.74 -21.40
C ALA A 291 -9.91 25.17 -20.08
N GLY A 292 -9.48 26.31 -19.52
CA GLY A 292 -9.98 26.80 -18.23
C GLY A 292 -9.31 26.17 -16.99
N LEU A 293 -8.31 25.30 -17.19
CA LEU A 293 -7.63 24.58 -16.10
C LEU A 293 -6.98 25.54 -15.11
N TYR A 294 -6.27 26.56 -15.58
CA TYR A 294 -5.52 27.45 -14.71
C TYR A 294 -6.42 28.39 -13.90
N GLU A 295 -7.53 28.83 -14.48
CA GLU A 295 -8.58 29.56 -13.78
C GLU A 295 -9.20 28.69 -12.68
N THR A 296 -9.50 27.43 -12.99
CA THR A 296 -10.07 26.48 -12.03
C THR A 296 -9.10 26.19 -10.89
N LEU A 297 -7.82 25.94 -11.18
CA LEU A 297 -6.81 25.72 -10.16
C LEU A 297 -6.62 26.94 -9.25
N ARG A 298 -6.61 28.15 -9.83
CA ARG A 298 -6.52 29.39 -9.05
C ARG A 298 -7.72 29.54 -8.11
N ALA A 299 -8.93 29.29 -8.58
CA ALA A 299 -10.13 29.37 -7.75
C ALA A 299 -10.10 28.36 -6.58
N ILE A 300 -9.58 27.15 -6.80
CA ILE A 300 -9.39 26.14 -5.75
C ILE A 300 -8.35 26.60 -4.71
N ASP A 301 -7.24 27.18 -5.18
CA ASP A 301 -6.19 27.69 -4.29
C ASP A 301 -6.71 28.86 -3.43
N GLU A 302 -7.44 29.81 -4.03
CA GLU A 302 -8.05 30.95 -3.33
C GLU A 302 -9.09 30.50 -2.27
N GLN A 303 -9.90 29.49 -2.58
CA GLN A 303 -10.83 28.90 -1.60
C GLN A 303 -10.11 28.21 -0.44
N SER A 304 -9.01 27.51 -0.73
CA SER A 304 -8.22 26.83 0.30
C SER A 304 -7.60 27.83 1.27
N GLU A 305 -7.07 28.96 0.78
CA GLU A 305 -6.52 30.02 1.63
C GLU A 305 -7.58 30.69 2.52
N LEU A 306 -8.81 30.85 2.02
CA LEU A 306 -9.94 31.38 2.80
C LEU A 306 -10.34 30.45 3.94
N GLU A 307 -10.35 29.11 3.74
CA GLU A 307 -10.66 28.14 4.79
C GLU A 307 -9.63 28.11 5.94
N PHE A 308 -8.36 28.44 5.66
CA PHE A 308 -7.32 28.55 6.69
C PHE A 308 -7.29 29.88 7.44
N THR A 309 -7.99 30.91 6.95
CA THR A 309 -7.99 32.25 7.57
C THR A 309 -9.16 32.44 8.57
N ILE A 310 -10.10 31.48 8.65
CA ILE A 310 -11.28 31.53 9.53
C ILE A 310 -11.15 30.49 10.67
N GLY A 311 -9.96 30.36 11.24
CA GLY A 311 -9.64 29.49 12.39
C GLY A 311 -8.92 30.23 13.49
#